data_AF-N9V691-F1
#
_entry.id   AF-N9V691-F1
#
_cell.length_a   1.000
_cell.length_b   1.000
_cell.length_c   1.000
_cell.angle_alpha   90.00
_cell.angle_beta   90.00
_cell.angle_gamma   90.00
#
_symmetry.space_group_name_H-M   'P 1'
#
loop_
_entity.id
_entity.type
_entity.pdbx_description
1 polymer ?
#
loop_
_entity_poly.entity_id
_entity_poly.type
_entity_poly.pdbx_seq_one_letter_code
_entity_poly.pdbx_strand_id
1 'polypeptide(L)' 'MNNEYDIPFVVTLHMKNTYAVLRVHVIKIEGQPYVLLQLEPLMN' A
#
# COMPACT_ATOMS: atom_id res chain seq x y z
N MET A 1 3.10 14.81 -11.43
CA MET A 1 4.32 14.04 -11.13
C MET A 1 4.19 12.72 -11.88
N ASN A 2 5.12 12.43 -12.79
CA ASN A 2 5.13 11.18 -13.55
C ASN A 2 5.65 10.07 -12.62
N ASN A 3 4.75 9.32 -12.00
CA ASN A 3 5.13 8.08 -11.32
C ASN A 3 5.53 7.08 -12.41
N GLU A 4 6.80 6.72 -12.48
CA GLU A 4 7.31 5.89 -13.58
C GLU A 4 6.77 4.45 -13.53
N TYR A 5 6.49 3.93 -12.32
CA TYR A 5 5.85 2.63 -12.09
C TYR A 5 5.09 2.67 -10.76
N ASP A 6 3.92 2.03 -10.71
CA ASP A 6 3.19 1.71 -9.48
C ASP A 6 2.95 0.20 -9.47
N ILE A 7 3.61 -0.52 -8.56
CA ILE A 7 3.33 -1.93 -8.32
C ILE A 7 2.55 -1.99 -7.00
N PRO A 8 1.21 -2.04 -7.04
CA PRO A 8 0.42 -2.17 -5.83
C PRO A 8 0.49 -3.59 -5.31
N PHE A 9 0.93 -3.78 -4.07
CA PHE A 9 0.74 -5.02 -3.34
C PHE A 9 -0.22 -4.81 -2.17
N VAL A 10 -1.15 -5.74 -2.02
CA VAL A 10 -2.18 -5.70 -0.98
C VAL A 10 -1.87 -6.76 0.06
N VAL A 11 -1.66 -6.34 1.30
CA VAL A 11 -1.49 -7.22 2.46
C VAL A 11 -2.74 -7.14 3.31
N THR A 12 -3.49 -8.23 3.39
CA THR A 12 -4.65 -8.33 4.28
C THR A 12 -4.22 -8.95 5.60
N LEU A 13 -4.35 -8.19 6.69
CA LEU A 13 -4.09 -8.65 8.05
C LEU A 13 -5.40 -9.12 8.66
N HIS A 14 -5.48 -10.43 8.92
CA HIS A 14 -6.61 -11.06 9.59
C HIS A 14 -6.21 -11.47 11.01
N MET A 15 -6.60 -10.66 11.99
CA MET A 15 -6.40 -10.94 13.41
C MET A 15 -7.76 -11.21 14.08
N LYS A 16 -7.76 -11.88 15.24
CA LYS A 16 -8.98 -12.35 15.93
C LYS A 16 -10.13 -11.33 15.97
N ASN A 17 -9.82 -10.04 16.18
CA ASN A 17 -10.78 -8.95 16.29
C ASN A 17 -10.47 -7.75 15.37
N THR A 18 -9.53 -7.90 14.43
CA THR A 18 -9.08 -6.78 13.59
C THR A 18 -8.83 -7.27 12.18
N TYR A 19 -9.47 -6.57 11.25
CA TYR A 19 -9.28 -6.76 9.82
C TYR A 19 -8.74 -5.45 9.28
N ALA A 20 -7.53 -5.49 8.76
CA ALA A 20 -6.88 -4.33 8.17
C ALA A 20 -6.32 -4.68 6.80
N VAL A 21 -6.43 -3.75 5.88
CA VAL A 21 -5.79 -3.84 4.57
C VAL A 21 -4.65 -2.85 4.57
N LEU A 22 -3.43 -3.34 4.35
CA LEU A 22 -2.27 -2.52 4.06
C LEU A 22 -2.03 -2.57 2.55
N ARG A 23 -2.32 -1.47 1.87
CA ARG A 23 -1.91 -1.27 0.49
C ARG A 23 -0.52 -0.65 0.49
N VAL A 24 0.35 -1.21 -0.32
CA VAL A 24 1.69 -0.68 -0.49
C VAL A 24 1.93 -0.41 -1.96
N HIS A 25 2.37 0.81 -2.24
CA HIS A 25 2.71 1.24 -3.59
C HIS A 25 4.21 1.54 -3.62
N VAL A 26 4.92 0.83 -4.50
CA VAL A 26 6.30 1.18 -4.82
C VAL A 26 6.25 2.15 -5.99
N ILE A 27 6.68 3.39 -5.75
CA ILE A 27 6.68 4.45 -6.75
C ILE A 27 8.10 4.95 -6.99
N LYS A 28 8.37 5.40 -8.22
CA LYS A 28 9.65 6.02 -8.57
C LYS A 28 9.40 7.46 -9.01
N ILE A 29 10.00 8.41 -8.30
CA ILE A 29 9.88 9.85 -8.55
C ILE A 29 11.30 10.36 -8.81
N GLU A 30 11.53 10.95 -9.99
CA GLU A 30 12.84 11.49 -10.40
C GLU A 30 14.00 10.47 -10.24
N GLY A 31 13.71 9.20 -10.54
CA GLY A 31 14.68 8.12 -10.41
C GLY A 31 14.86 7.57 -8.99
N GLN A 32 14.30 8.21 -7.97
CA GLN A 32 14.38 7.78 -6.57
C GLN A 32 13.18 6.88 -6.21
N PRO A 33 13.41 5.73 -5.56
CA PRO A 33 12.35 4.83 -5.12
C PRO A 33 11.70 5.34 -3.82
N TYR A 34 10.38 5.28 -3.76
CA TYR A 34 9.57 5.56 -2.58
C TYR A 34 8.59 4.43 -2.34
N VAL A 35 8.21 4.27 -1.07
CA VAL A 35 7.18 3.32 -0.65
C VAL A 35 6.06 4.10 0.02
N LEU A 36 4.86 4.03 -0.55
CA LEU A 36 3.65 4.59 0.04
C LEU A 36 2.90 3.46 0.76
N LEU A 37 2.54 3.68 2.01
CA LEU A 37 1.78 2.75 2.84
C LEU A 37 0.40 3.36 3.14
N GLN A 38 -0.67 2.64 2.79
CA GLN A 38 -2.04 3.03 3.10
C GLN A 38 -2.70 1.92 3.92
N LEU A 39 -3.03 2.26 5.18
CA LEU A 39 -3.74 1.38 6.10
C LEU A 39 -5.24 1.71 6.05
N GLU A 40 -6.05 0.71 5.73
CA GLU A 40 -7.50 0.82 5.71
C GLU A 40 -8.12 -0.17 6.69
N PRO A 41 -9.07 0.25 7.55
CA PRO A 41 -9.89 -0.68 8.29
C PRO A 41 -10.80 -1.42 7.30
N LEU A 42 -10.88 -2.74 7.41
CA LEU A 42 -11.90 -3.51 6.68
C LEU A 42 -13.21 -3.36 7.47
N MET A 43 -14.00 -2.34 7.14
CA MET A 43 -15.37 -2.24 7.66
C MET A 43 -16.26 -3.19 6.85
N ASN A 44 -16.90 -4.15 7.53
CA ASN A 44 -17.93 -5.02 6.96
C ASN A 44 -19.12 -4.21 6.45
#